data_AF-A0A7S2LF01-F1
#
_entry.id   AF-A0A7S2LF01-F1
#
_cell.length_a   1.000
_cell.length_b   1.000
_cell.length_c   1.000
_cell.angle_alpha   90.00
_cell.angle_beta   90.00
_cell.angle_gamma   90.00
#
_symmetry.space_group_name_H-M   'P 1'
#
loop_
_entity.id
_entity.type
_entity.pdbx_description
1 polymer ?
#
loop_
_entity_poly.entity_id
_entity_poly.type
_entity_poly.pdbx_seq_one_letter_code
_entity_poly.pdbx_strand_id
1 'polypeptide(L)'
;GTTGGPLLNMILRPIGTGAFHCGVEVHGWEWSYSDIQGSPDHVKSGVFSCEPKCCEGHTYHETIFMGRTRLKESEILSLLTAMEKEWRICDYDTITRNCCHFC
;
A
#
# COMPACT_ATOMS: atom_id res chain seq x y z
N GLY A 1 -30.21 -20.40 18.91
CA GLY A 1 -29.29 -21.50 18.59
C GLY A 1 -28.39 -21.03 17.48
N THR A 2 -27.14 -20.76 17.82
CA THR A 2 -26.06 -20.26 16.96
C THR A 2 -25.72 -21.25 15.84
N THR A 3 -25.93 -20.86 14.59
CA THR A 3 -25.33 -21.51 13.41
C THR A 3 -24.16 -20.68 12.92
N GLY A 4 -23.04 -20.78 13.64
CA GLY A 4 -21.73 -20.36 13.16
C GLY A 4 -21.06 -21.50 12.39
N GLY A 5 -20.38 -21.17 11.29
CA GLY A 5 -19.31 -22.02 10.73
C GLY A 5 -19.56 -22.64 9.35
N PRO A 6 -19.88 -21.82 8.32
CA PRO A 6 -19.02 -21.84 7.12
C PRO A 6 -18.28 -20.51 6.93
N LEU A 7 -18.84 -19.43 7.49
CA LEU A 7 -18.29 -18.08 7.46
C LEU A 7 -16.94 -17.98 8.16
N LEU A 8 -16.69 -18.77 9.21
CA LEU A 8 -15.45 -18.66 9.96
C LEU A 8 -14.21 -19.09 9.16
N ASN A 9 -14.35 -19.91 8.12
CA ASN A 9 -13.23 -20.29 7.24
C ASN A 9 -13.18 -19.47 5.94
N MET A 10 -14.16 -18.61 5.67
CA MET A 10 -14.11 -17.64 4.56
C MET A 10 -13.76 -16.23 5.06
N ILE A 11 -13.97 -15.98 6.36
CA ILE A 11 -13.67 -14.73 7.06
C ILE A 11 -12.32 -14.78 7.79
N LEU A 12 -11.73 -15.96 7.99
CA LEU A 12 -10.43 -16.13 8.66
C LEU A 12 -9.43 -16.94 7.82
N ARG A 13 -9.40 -16.79 6.49
CA ARG A 13 -8.38 -17.45 5.63
C ARG A 13 -7.40 -16.51 4.95
N PRO A 14 -7.32 -15.27 5.45
CA PRO A 14 -6.05 -14.81 5.96
C PRO A 14 -6.24 -14.31 7.40
N ILE A 15 -5.89 -15.18 8.35
CA ILE A 15 -5.82 -14.85 9.77
C ILE A 15 -4.69 -13.84 9.95
N GLY A 16 -5.04 -12.57 10.09
CA GLY A 16 -4.16 -11.50 10.55
C GLY A 16 -3.11 -11.10 9.51
N THR A 17 -2.92 -9.78 9.34
CA THR A 17 -1.87 -9.14 8.51
C THR A 17 -2.19 -9.08 7.00
N GLY A 18 -2.33 -7.87 6.42
CA GLY A 18 -2.00 -7.62 5.01
C GLY A 18 -2.72 -8.39 3.88
N ALA A 19 -4.02 -8.70 3.97
CA ALA A 19 -4.68 -9.51 2.94
C ALA A 19 -4.90 -8.82 1.57
N PHE A 20 -4.86 -7.49 1.51
CA PHE A 20 -4.96 -6.73 0.27
C PHE A 20 -3.90 -5.64 0.25
N HIS A 21 -3.17 -5.58 -0.86
CA HIS A 21 -2.31 -4.47 -1.21
C HIS A 21 -3.12 -3.43 -1.97
N CYS A 22 -2.88 -2.16 -1.71
CA CYS A 22 -3.40 -1.06 -2.50
C CYS A 22 -2.29 -0.10 -2.89
N GLY A 23 -2.50 0.61 -3.99
CA GLY A 23 -1.65 1.70 -4.45
C GLY A 23 -2.50 2.85 -4.99
N VAL A 24 -1.95 4.06 -4.95
CA VAL A 24 -2.54 5.24 -5.60
C VAL A 24 -1.86 5.46 -6.93
N GLU A 25 -2.64 5.39 -8.02
CA GLU A 25 -2.18 5.75 -9.35
C GLU A 25 -2.33 7.25 -9.58
N VAL A 26 -1.23 7.93 -9.88
CA VAL A 26 -1.22 9.34 -10.27
C VAL A 26 -0.08 9.61 -11.25
N HIS A 27 -0.37 10.37 -12.32
CA HIS A 27 0.59 10.68 -13.40
C HIS A 27 1.27 9.41 -13.99
N GLY A 28 0.51 8.31 -14.12
CA GLY A 28 0.97 7.08 -14.77
C GLY A 28 1.83 6.15 -13.90
N TRP A 29 1.98 6.45 -12.61
CA TRP A 29 2.71 5.63 -11.65
C TRP A 29 1.81 5.24 -10.48
N GLU A 30 1.91 4.00 -10.04
CA GLU A 30 1.26 3.50 -8.84
C GLU A 30 2.23 3.59 -7.66
N TRP A 31 1.81 4.28 -6.59
CA TRP A 31 2.59 4.51 -5.38
C TRP A 31 1.99 3.74 -4.21
N SER A 32 2.84 3.10 -3.41
CA SER A 32 2.41 2.37 -2.22
C SER A 32 3.50 2.32 -1.15
N TYR A 33 3.22 1.63 -0.06
CA TYR A 33 4.06 1.54 1.14
C TYR A 33 4.18 0.10 1.64
N SER A 34 5.41 -0.35 1.91
CA SER A 34 5.69 -1.69 2.44
C SER A 34 6.84 -1.69 3.46
N ASP A 35 6.96 -2.79 4.20
CA ASP A 35 8.08 -3.11 5.08
C ASP A 35 9.28 -3.73 4.34
N ILE A 36 9.20 -3.90 3.02
CA ILE A 36 10.19 -4.62 2.23
C ILE A 36 10.96 -3.64 1.35
N GLN A 37 12.29 -3.58 1.48
CA GLN A 37 13.16 -3.54 0.29
C GLN A 37 14.65 -3.83 0.57
N GLY A 38 15.12 -4.96 0.01
CA GLY A 38 16.44 -5.26 -0.61
C GLY A 38 17.77 -4.83 0.02
N SER A 39 17.80 -4.07 1.12
CA SER A 39 19.02 -3.46 1.62
C SER A 39 18.97 -3.26 3.13
N PRO A 40 20.05 -3.61 3.85
CA PRO A 40 20.05 -3.74 5.31
C PRO A 40 20.00 -2.41 6.10
N ASP A 41 19.82 -1.27 5.46
CA ASP A 41 19.76 0.02 6.16
C ASP A 41 18.32 0.32 6.64
N HIS A 42 18.13 0.26 7.96
CA HIS A 42 16.89 0.59 8.67
C HIS A 42 16.45 2.07 8.58
N VAL A 43 17.16 2.91 7.81
CA VAL A 43 16.85 4.34 7.58
C VAL A 43 16.03 4.55 6.30
N LYS A 44 15.70 3.48 5.57
CA LYS A 44 15.05 3.58 4.26
C LYS A 44 13.54 3.85 4.35
N SER A 45 13.07 4.66 3.40
CA SER A 45 11.65 4.84 3.09
C SER A 45 11.02 3.50 2.70
N GLY A 46 9.80 3.24 3.17
CA GLY A 46 8.98 2.13 2.67
C GLY A 46 8.11 2.51 1.49
N VAL A 47 8.11 3.78 1.08
CA VAL A 47 7.39 4.26 -0.11
C VAL A 47 8.09 3.74 -1.35
N PHE A 48 7.31 3.21 -2.29
CA PHE A 48 7.81 2.72 -3.57
C PHE A 48 6.82 2.98 -4.69
N SER A 49 7.27 2.79 -5.93
CA SER A 49 6.44 2.89 -7.13
C SER A 49 6.56 1.66 -8.02
N CYS A 50 5.50 1.36 -8.77
CA CYS A 50 5.52 0.37 -9.83
C CYS A 50 4.67 0.83 -11.03
N GLU A 51 4.72 0.07 -12.12
CA GLU A 51 3.75 0.23 -13.20
C GLU A 51 2.34 -0.08 -12.66
N PRO A 52 1.31 0.73 -13.00
CA PRO A 52 -0.01 0.51 -12.47
C PRO A 52 -0.52 -0.91 -12.71
N LYS A 53 -1.09 -1.52 -11.67
CA LYS A 53 -1.66 -2.88 -11.68
C LYS A 53 -0.61 -3.99 -11.79
N CYS A 54 0.67 -3.66 -11.70
CA CYS A 54 1.79 -4.57 -11.88
C CYS A 54 2.68 -4.69 -10.62
N CYS A 55 2.15 -4.43 -9.41
CA CYS A 55 2.92 -4.59 -8.19
C CYS A 55 3.39 -6.04 -8.03
N GLU A 56 4.70 -6.23 -7.94
CA GLU A 56 5.31 -7.54 -7.77
C GLU A 56 4.81 -8.24 -6.48
N GLY A 57 4.63 -9.56 -6.55
CA GLY A 57 4.10 -10.36 -5.44
C GLY A 57 2.59 -10.27 -5.24
N HIS A 58 1.88 -9.42 -5.99
CA HIS A 58 0.43 -9.24 -5.87
C HIS A 58 -0.28 -9.49 -7.20
N THR A 59 -1.52 -9.96 -7.13
CA THR A 59 -2.41 -10.08 -8.30
C THR A 59 -3.40 -8.94 -8.27
N TYR A 60 -3.42 -8.14 -9.34
CA TYR A 60 -4.38 -7.04 -9.48
C TYR A 60 -5.82 -7.54 -9.38
N HIS A 61 -6.64 -6.82 -8.60
CA HIS A 61 -8.06 -7.11 -8.42
C HIS A 61 -8.94 -6.09 -9.15
N GLU A 62 -8.81 -4.80 -8.84
CA GLU A 62 -9.65 -3.73 -9.38
C GLU A 62 -9.01 -2.35 -9.29
N THR A 63 -9.59 -1.37 -10.00
CA THR A 63 -9.22 0.05 -9.93
C THR A 63 -10.47 0.85 -9.60
N ILE A 64 -10.37 1.73 -8.61
CA ILE A 64 -11.45 2.65 -8.24
C ILE A 64 -11.03 4.07 -8.58
N PHE A 65 -11.83 4.78 -9.38
CA PHE A 65 -11.52 6.16 -9.75
C PHE A 65 -11.77 7.11 -8.57
N MET A 66 -10.70 7.71 -8.04
CA MET A 66 -10.76 8.64 -6.90
C MET A 66 -10.98 10.11 -7.28
N GLY A 67 -10.96 10.44 -8.57
CA GLY A 67 -11.10 11.81 -9.07
C GLY A 67 -9.88 12.32 -9.84
N ARG A 68 -9.79 13.64 -10.02
CA ARG A 68 -8.68 14.30 -10.70
C ARG A 68 -8.00 15.28 -9.76
N THR A 69 -6.67 15.26 -9.76
CA THR A 69 -5.88 16.30 -9.11
C THR A 69 -5.56 17.43 -10.09
N ARG A 70 -5.37 18.64 -9.55
CA ARG A 70 -4.82 19.79 -10.29
C ARG A 70 -3.31 19.92 -10.10
N LEU A 71 -2.71 19.09 -9.24
CA LEU A 71 -1.29 19.08 -8.97
C LEU A 71 -0.53 18.56 -10.18
N LYS A 72 0.54 19.27 -10.54
CA LYS A 72 1.51 18.83 -11.54
C LYS A 72 2.33 17.67 -10.99
N GLU A 73 2.95 16.93 -11.90
CA GLU A 73 3.87 15.85 -11.57
C GLU A 73 4.96 16.29 -10.59
N SER A 74 5.57 17.46 -10.80
CA SER A 74 6.58 18.03 -9.90
C SER A 74 6.09 18.29 -8.48
N GLU A 75 4.81 18.67 -8.33
CA GLU A 75 4.19 18.91 -7.02
C GLU A 75 3.90 17.59 -6.30
N ILE A 76 3.46 16.57 -7.05
CA ILE A 76 3.30 15.21 -6.53
C ILE A 76 4.64 14.61 -6.09
N LEU A 77 5.71 14.77 -6.88
CA LEU A 77 7.04 14.30 -6.49
C LEU A 77 7.57 15.01 -5.23
N SER A 78 7.27 16.30 -5.08
CA SER A 78 7.62 17.07 -3.87
C SER A 78 6.87 16.55 -2.64
N LEU A 79 5.58 16.22 -2.79
CA LEU A 79 4.77 15.59 -1.75
C LEU A 79 5.34 14.20 -1.38
N LEU A 80 5.65 13.37 -2.37
CA LEU A 80 6.22 12.03 -2.16
C LEU A 80 7.57 12.11 -1.44
N THR A 81 8.42 13.07 -1.78
CA THR A 81 9.71 13.29 -1.10
C THR A 81 9.52 13.64 0.39
N ALA A 82 8.44 14.35 0.73
CA ALA A 82 8.09 14.62 2.13
C ALA A 82 7.56 13.34 2.81
N MET A 83 6.69 12.59 2.13
CA MET A 83 6.14 11.34 2.63
C MET A 83 7.22 10.28 2.85
N GLU A 84 8.22 10.14 1.97
CA GLU A 84 9.34 9.19 2.14
C GLU A 84 10.11 9.37 3.46
N LYS A 85 10.16 10.60 3.99
CA LYS A 85 10.82 10.88 5.28
C LYS A 85 9.98 10.44 6.48
N GLU A 86 8.67 10.39 6.30
CA GLU A 86 7.69 10.04 7.32
C GLU A 86 7.36 8.55 7.29
N TRP A 87 7.25 7.96 6.11
CA TRP A 87 6.84 6.57 5.88
C TRP A 87 8.06 5.66 5.75
N ARG A 88 8.76 5.44 6.87
CA ARG A 88 9.94 4.57 6.94
C ARG A 88 9.55 3.11 7.05
N ILE A 89 10.42 2.22 6.58
CA ILE A 89 10.23 0.77 6.71
C ILE A 89 10.06 0.35 8.18
N CYS A 90 10.87 0.92 9.08
CA CYS A 90 10.84 0.57 10.51
C CYS A 90 9.53 0.91 11.22
N ASP A 91 8.75 1.82 10.63
CA ASP A 91 7.48 2.27 11.20
C ASP A 91 6.30 1.45 10.63
N TYR A 92 6.55 0.49 9.74
CA TYR A 92 5.49 -0.32 9.13
C TYR A 92 4.84 -1.21 10.18
N ASP A 93 3.52 -1.15 10.24
CA ASP A 93 2.69 -2.00 11.08
C ASP A 93 1.47 -2.46 10.29
N THR A 94 1.29 -3.78 10.22
CA THR A 94 0.24 -4.40 9.40
C THR A 94 -1.18 -3.96 9.75
N ILE A 95 -1.41 -3.41 10.94
CA ILE A 95 -2.73 -2.99 11.44
C ILE A 95 -2.86 -1.46 11.46
N THR A 96 -1.82 -0.76 11.91
CA THR A 96 -1.88 0.66 12.28
C THR A 96 -1.11 1.57 11.33
N ARG A 97 -0.27 1.02 10.45
CA ARG A 97 0.57 1.78 9.52
C ARG A 97 1.01 0.92 8.33
N ASN A 98 0.13 0.78 7.35
CA ASN A 98 0.33 -0.05 6.16
C ASN A 98 -0.01 0.71 4.87
N CYS A 99 0.03 0.03 3.71
CA CYS A 99 -0.29 0.63 2.41
C CYS A 99 -1.65 1.34 2.37
N CYS A 100 -2.68 0.83 3.05
CA CYS A 100 -4.01 1.44 3.09
C CYS A 100 -4.07 2.76 3.87
N HIS A 101 -3.11 3.01 4.76
CA HIS A 101 -3.01 4.28 5.48
C HIS A 101 -2.21 5.33 4.69
N PHE A 102 -1.27 4.84 3.87
CA PHE A 102 -0.48 5.67 2.97
C PHE A 102 -1.30 6.16 1.78
N CYS A 103 -2.10 5.27 1.20
CA CYS A 103 -2.99 5.51 0.06
C CYS A 103 -4.26 6.27 0.47
#